data_AF-A0A6M7Y8I2-F1
#
_entry.id   AF-A0A6M7Y8I2-F1
#
_cell.length_a   1.000
_cell.length_b   1.000
_cell.length_c   1.000
_cell.angle_alpha   90.00
_cell.angle_beta   90.00
_cell.angle_gamma   90.00
#
_symmetry.space_group_name_H-M   'P 1'
#
loop_
_entity.id
_entity.type
_entity.pdbx_description
1 polymer ?
#
loop_
_entity_poly.entity_id
_entity_poly.type
_entity_poly.pdbx_seq_one_letter_code
_entity_poly.pdbx_strand_id
1 'polypeptide(L)' 'MLLDREEAAAGGTGKCAAIIRQHYSNQLAANLTRESIGILSALFDAGFQTGFARTGYHMLVPEAMLEGARANIAMLTGMA' A
#
# COMPACT_ATOMS: atom_id res chain seq x y z
N MET A 1 21.68 9.82 13.10
CA MET A 1 22.46 8.56 13.05
C MET A 1 21.49 7.40 13.22
N LEU A 2 21.48 6.45 12.29
CA LEU A 2 20.67 5.23 12.35
C LEU A 2 21.62 4.04 12.53
N LEU A 3 21.34 3.16 13.49
CA LEU A 3 22.13 1.97 13.74
C LEU A 3 21.33 0.75 13.24
N ASP A 4 21.93 -0.02 12.34
CA ASP A 4 21.41 -1.32 11.92
C ASP A 4 22.30 -2.43 12.50
N ARG A 5 21.70 -3.57 12.83
CA ARG A 5 22.45 -4.72 13.37
C ARG A 5 23.25 -5.41 12.28
N GLU A 6 22.72 -5.46 11.06
CA GLU A 6 23.32 -6.15 9.93
C GLU A 6 23.58 -5.12 8.82
N GLU A 7 22.68 -5.04 7.84
CA GLU A 7 22.71 -4.07 6.76
C GLU A 7 21.33 -3.41 6.61
N ALA A 8 21.31 -2.21 6.04
CA ALA A 8 20.07 -1.49 5.82
C ALA A 8 19.04 -2.38 5.09
N ALA A 9 17.85 -2.48 5.66
CA ALA A 9 16.75 -3.29 5.14
C ALA A 9 16.94 -4.82 5.14
N ALA A 10 17.94 -5.39 5.83
CA ALA A 10 18.14 -6.86 5.94
C ALA A 10 16.95 -7.64 6.55
N GLY A 11 16.08 -6.93 7.27
CA GLY A 11 14.88 -7.49 7.92
C GLY A 11 13.70 -7.72 6.97
N GLY A 12 12.49 -7.45 7.46
CA GLY A 12 11.25 -7.66 6.69
C GLY A 12 11.20 -6.88 5.37
N THR A 13 11.83 -5.71 5.31
CA THR A 13 11.89 -4.87 4.11
C THR A 13 12.57 -5.60 2.94
N GLY A 14 13.78 -6.12 3.13
CA GLY A 14 14.53 -6.83 2.08
C GLY A 14 13.96 -8.18 1.69
N LYS A 15 13.03 -8.73 2.48
CA LYS A 15 12.40 -10.04 2.26
C LYS A 15 10.93 -9.93 1.81
N CYS A 16 10.40 -8.73 1.66
CA CYS A 16 8.98 -8.55 1.36
C CYS A 16 8.65 -8.86 -0.10
N ALA A 17 7.38 -9.16 -0.37
CA ALA A 17 6.85 -9.37 -1.73
C ALA A 17 6.62 -8.06 -2.51
N ALA A 18 6.92 -6.90 -1.90
CA ALA A 18 6.77 -5.56 -2.49
C ALA A 18 5.35 -5.21 -3.02
N ILE A 19 4.29 -5.84 -2.50
CA ILE A 19 2.90 -5.51 -2.87
C ILE A 19 2.45 -4.23 -2.17
N ILE A 20 2.02 -3.25 -2.95
CA ILE A 20 1.41 -2.01 -2.47
C ILE A 20 -0.06 -2.00 -2.87
N ARG A 21 -0.97 -1.84 -1.91
CA ARG A 21 -2.43 -1.84 -2.12
C ARG A 21 -3.13 -0.98 -1.09
N GLN A 22 -4.22 -0.31 -1.47
CA GLN A 22 -4.99 0.56 -0.56
C GLN A 22 -6.23 -0.12 0.06
N HIS A 23 -6.55 -1.36 -0.33
CA HIS A 23 -7.75 -2.04 0.15
C HIS A 23 -7.66 -2.40 1.65
N TYR A 24 -8.21 -1.56 2.52
CA TYR A 24 -8.32 -1.75 3.96
C TYR A 24 -9.77 -1.55 4.43
N SER A 25 -10.13 -2.22 5.53
CA SER A 25 -11.48 -2.18 6.12
C SER A 25 -11.68 -1.04 7.13
N ASN A 26 -10.71 -0.15 7.27
CA ASN A 26 -10.81 1.00 8.16
C ASN A 26 -10.15 2.24 7.55
N GLN A 27 -10.72 3.40 7.90
CA GLN A 27 -10.33 4.70 7.35
C GLN A 27 -8.88 5.07 7.67
N LEU A 28 -8.40 4.74 8.88
CA LEU A 28 -7.05 5.10 9.32
C LEU A 28 -5.98 4.43 8.44
N ALA A 29 -6.08 3.11 8.27
CA ALA A 29 -5.14 2.36 7.43
C ALA A 29 -5.24 2.79 5.95
N ALA A 30 -6.45 3.07 5.47
CA ALA A 30 -6.65 3.58 4.11
C ALA A 30 -5.98 4.95 3.89
N ASN A 31 -6.09 5.86 4.86
CA ASN A 31 -5.46 7.19 4.81
C ASN A 31 -3.93 7.08 4.81
N LEU A 32 -3.36 6.32 5.75
CA LEU A 32 -1.91 6.11 5.85
C LEU A 32 -1.33 5.50 4.57
N THR A 33 -2.08 4.56 3.97
CA THR A 33 -1.65 3.95 2.71
C THR A 33 -1.75 4.91 1.54
N ARG A 34 -2.78 5.78 1.51
CA ARG A 34 -2.90 6.85 0.51
C ARG A 34 -1.68 7.76 0.52
N GLU A 35 -1.29 8.21 1.71
CA GLU A 35 -0.14 9.09 1.91
C GLU A 35 1.16 8.39 1.52
N SER A 36 1.32 7.11 1.90
CA SER A 36 2.48 6.30 1.52
C SER A 36 2.61 6.15 0.00
N ILE A 37 1.49 5.89 -0.71
CA ILE A 37 1.48 5.84 -2.18
C ILE A 37 1.88 7.19 -2.79
N GLY A 38 1.46 8.31 -2.17
CA GLY A 38 1.86 9.65 -2.58
C GLY A 38 3.37 9.86 -2.48
N ILE A 39 3.98 9.47 -1.37
CA ILE A 39 5.44 9.55 -1.16
C ILE A 39 6.19 8.70 -2.19
N LEU A 40 5.76 7.45 -2.40
CA LEU A 40 6.40 6.56 -3.36
C LEU A 40 6.27 7.05 -4.81
N SER A 41 5.11 7.62 -5.15
CA SER A 41 4.90 8.24 -6.47
C SER A 41 5.83 9.45 -6.65
N ALA A 42 5.95 10.31 -5.64
CA ALA A 42 6.83 11.48 -5.71
C ALA A 42 8.32 11.09 -5.86
N LEU A 43 8.78 10.03 -5.18
CA LEU A 43 10.14 9.51 -5.35
C LEU A 43 10.37 8.95 -6.77
N PHE A 44 9.39 8.24 -7.30
CA PHE A 44 9.43 7.75 -8.68
C PHE A 44 9.48 8.92 -9.68
N ASP A 45 8.61 9.92 -9.52
CA ASP A 45 8.53 11.10 -10.39
C ASP A 45 9.81 11.96 -10.31
N ALA A 46 10.49 11.96 -9.17
CA ALA A 46 11.79 12.61 -8.99
C ALA A 46 12.97 11.83 -9.63
N GLY A 47 12.72 10.67 -10.24
CA GLY A 47 13.72 9.89 -10.98
C GLY A 47 14.56 8.92 -10.14
N PHE A 48 14.17 8.66 -8.88
CA PHE A 48 14.85 7.66 -8.06
C PHE A 48 14.58 6.24 -8.57
N GLN A 49 15.55 5.35 -8.39
CA GLN A 49 15.42 3.93 -8.73
C GLN A 49 14.57 3.20 -7.68
N THR A 50 13.25 3.26 -7.80
CA THR A 50 12.31 2.72 -6.80
C THR A 50 11.70 1.38 -7.17
N GLY A 51 11.65 1.02 -8.45
CA GLY A 51 10.87 -0.12 -8.95
C GLY A 51 9.35 0.05 -8.80
N PHE A 52 8.86 1.24 -8.44
CA PHE A 52 7.44 1.50 -8.24
C PHE A 52 6.66 1.43 -9.56
N ALA A 53 5.58 0.65 -9.57
CA ALA A 53 4.71 0.50 -10.73
C ALA A 53 3.23 0.49 -10.31
N ARG A 54 2.41 1.26 -11.02
CA ARG A 54 0.96 1.39 -10.75
C ARG A 54 0.15 0.43 -11.63
N THR A 55 0.29 -0.86 -11.38
CA THR A 55 -0.36 -1.93 -12.16
C THR A 55 -1.76 -2.32 -11.66
N GLY A 56 -2.19 -1.77 -10.52
CA GLY A 56 -3.45 -2.12 -9.87
C GLY A 56 -3.36 -3.39 -9.03
N TYR A 57 -4.44 -3.72 -8.32
CA TYR A 57 -4.51 -4.88 -7.44
C TYR A 57 -5.91 -5.48 -7.48
N HIS A 58 -6.01 -6.80 -7.60
CA HIS A 58 -7.27 -7.54 -7.59
C HIS A 58 -7.33 -8.45 -6.37
N MET A 59 -8.43 -8.37 -5.62
CA MET A 59 -8.70 -9.25 -4.50
C MET A 59 -9.98 -10.02 -4.77
N LEU A 60 -9.89 -11.35 -4.80
CA LEU A 60 -11.07 -12.20 -4.90
C LEU A 60 -11.78 -12.23 -3.56
N VAL A 61 -13.10 -12.09 -3.57
CA VAL A 61 -13.94 -12.15 -2.37
C VAL A 61 -14.99 -13.26 -2.55
N PRO A 62 -15.19 -14.12 -1.53
CA PRO A 62 -16.30 -15.06 -1.52
C PRO A 62 -17.62 -14.31 -1.38
N GLU A 63 -18.70 -14.93 -1.82
CA GLU A 63 -20.05 -14.35 -1.82
C GLU A 63 -20.47 -13.84 -0.43
N ALA A 64 -20.12 -14.59 0.62
CA ALA A 64 -20.41 -14.23 2.01
C ALA A 64 -19.76 -12.92 2.48
N MET A 65 -18.76 -12.40 1.77
CA MET A 65 -18.07 -11.14 2.13
C MET A 65 -18.42 -9.97 1.20
N LEU A 66 -19.39 -10.13 0.28
CA LEU A 66 -19.71 -9.11 -0.71
C LEU A 66 -20.16 -7.78 -0.08
N GLU A 67 -20.97 -7.84 0.98
CA GLU A 67 -21.44 -6.63 1.66
C GLU A 67 -20.27 -5.84 2.28
N GLY A 68 -19.40 -6.53 3.02
CA GLY A 68 -18.21 -5.91 3.61
C GLY A 68 -17.26 -5.35 2.54
N ALA A 69 -17.08 -6.06 1.42
CA ALA A 69 -16.29 -5.57 0.30
C ALA A 69 -16.88 -4.30 -0.31
N ARG A 70 -18.21 -4.23 -0.50
CA ARG A 70 -18.90 -3.04 -1.00
C ARG A 70 -18.77 -1.86 -0.04
N ALA A 71 -18.89 -2.08 1.27
CA ALA A 71 -18.69 -1.04 2.28
C ALA A 71 -17.26 -0.48 2.25
N ASN A 72 -16.25 -1.36 2.16
CA ASN A 72 -14.84 -0.94 2.04
C ASN A 72 -14.61 -0.13 0.76
N ILE A 73 -15.16 -0.57 -0.37
CA ILE A 73 -15.04 0.16 -1.64
C ILE A 73 -15.67 1.54 -1.52
N ALA A 74 -16.90 1.63 -1.00
CA ALA A 74 -17.59 2.91 -0.83
C ALA A 74 -16.77 3.89 0.03
N MET A 75 -16.23 3.41 1.16
CA MET A 75 -15.32 4.19 2.00
C MET A 75 -14.10 4.69 1.20
N LEU A 76 -13.41 3.78 0.50
CA LEU A 76 -12.18 4.11 -0.25
C LEU A 76 -12.44 5.10 -1.40
N THR A 77 -13.55 4.96 -2.12
CA THR A 77 -13.91 5.86 -3.22
C THR A 77 -14.42 7.22 -2.75
N GLY A 78 -14.91 7.31 -1.50
CA GLY A 78 -15.34 8.56 -0.89
C GLY A 78 -14.19 9.40 -0.31
N MET A 79 -12.97 8.89 -0.31
CA MET A 79 -11.78 9.59 0.18
C MET A 79 -11.28 10.59 -0.87
N ALA A 80 -11.70 11.85 -0.73
CA ALA A 80 -11.17 12.98 -1.49
C ALA A 80 -9.72 13.31 -1.08
#